data_AF-A0ABD6F2N6-F1
#
_entry.id   AF-A0ABD6F2N6-F1
#
_cell.length_a   1.000
_cell.length_b   1.000
_cell.length_c   1.000
_cell.angle_alpha   90.00
_cell.angle_beta   90.00
_cell.angle_gamma   90.00
#
_symmetry.space_group_name_H-M   'P 1'
#
loop_
_entity.id
_entity.type
_entity.pdbx_description
1 polymer ?
#
loop_
_entity_poly.entity_id
_entity_poly.type
_entity_poly.pdbx_seq_one_letter_code
_entity_poly.pdbx_strand_id
1 'polypeptide(L)'
;MTISYQCDVRNASVISFCRILFRWKGSIWKAVVFELTIWSLLYASVSVFYRSNWFLNAKQKRGFAEVAHLIRRHMNLFPITFILGFYVSAVAKRWVDMIRNMGYVDNLALLIGNYIRGEDEYARLMRRAMVRWVCLSQVLVYRDINIGVRKRFPTLESIVKAGLIA
;
A
#
# COMPACT_ATOMS: atom_id res chain seq x y z
N MET A 1 3.24 5.07 4.48
CA MET A 1 3.46 6.48 4.10
C MET A 1 3.10 6.61 2.63
N THR A 2 2.25 7.56 2.27
CA THR A 2 1.93 7.90 0.88
C THR A 2 3.11 8.66 0.27
N ILE A 3 3.42 8.41 -1.00
CA ILE A 3 4.56 9.05 -1.68
C ILE A 3 4.01 9.79 -2.89
N SER A 4 4.04 11.11 -2.84
CA SER A 4 3.69 11.95 -3.97
C SER A 4 4.88 12.03 -4.92
N TYR A 5 4.60 11.76 -6.20
CA TYR A 5 5.53 11.93 -7.32
C TYR A 5 4.89 12.69 -8.48
N GLN A 6 3.72 13.31 -8.26
CA GLN A 6 2.95 14.00 -9.30
C GLN A 6 3.76 15.11 -10.00
N CYS A 7 4.57 15.86 -9.26
CA CYS A 7 5.44 16.90 -9.83
C CYS A 7 6.55 16.32 -10.71
N ASP A 8 7.07 15.13 -10.38
CA ASP A 8 8.15 14.48 -11.12
C ASP A 8 7.69 13.96 -12.49
N VAL A 9 6.38 13.76 -12.67
CA VAL A 9 5.75 13.23 -13.90
C VAL A 9 4.89 14.28 -14.59
N ARG A 10 5.10 15.57 -14.26
CA ARG A 10 4.32 16.65 -14.88
C ARG A 10 4.51 16.70 -16.40
N ASN A 11 5.72 16.43 -16.88
CA ASN A 11 6.04 16.39 -18.30
C ASN A 11 6.17 14.93 -18.76
N ALA A 12 5.45 14.58 -19.84
CA ALA A 12 5.52 13.27 -20.48
C ALA A 12 6.86 13.11 -21.23
N SER A 13 7.93 12.86 -20.49
CA SER A 13 9.27 12.61 -21.04
C SER A 13 9.79 11.24 -20.59
N VAL A 14 10.56 10.57 -21.44
CA VAL A 14 11.22 9.29 -21.11
C VAL A 14 12.14 9.45 -19.90
N ILE A 15 12.80 10.60 -19.78
CA ILE A 15 13.68 10.95 -18.65
C ILE A 15 12.88 11.00 -17.34
N SER A 16 11.64 11.53 -17.37
CA SER A 16 10.74 11.54 -16.22
C SER A 16 10.46 10.10 -15.74
N PHE A 17 10.16 9.18 -16.66
CA PHE A 17 9.93 7.77 -16.32
C PHE A 17 11.17 7.07 -15.77
N CYS A 18 12.33 7.27 -16.41
CA CYS A 18 13.60 6.72 -15.92
C CYS A 18 13.92 7.21 -14.50
N ARG A 19 13.65 8.49 -14.20
CA ARG A 19 13.85 9.06 -12.86
C ARG A 19 13.01 8.37 -11.79
N ILE A 20 11.76 7.99 -12.11
CA ILE A 20 10.88 7.27 -11.17
C ILE A 20 11.43 5.88 -10.88
N LEU A 21 11.94 5.18 -11.90
CA LEU A 21 12.46 3.81 -11.77
C LEU A 21 13.61 3.71 -10.75
N PHE A 22 14.45 4.75 -10.67
CA PHE A 22 15.58 4.81 -9.74
C PHE A 22 15.26 5.40 -8.37
N ARG A 23 14.00 5.79 -8.11
CA ARG A 23 13.59 6.25 -6.78
C ARG A 23 13.64 5.09 -5.80
N TRP A 24 14.08 5.32 -4.57
CA TRP A 24 14.11 4.26 -3.55
C TRP A 24 12.82 4.18 -2.71
N LYS A 25 12.38 5.31 -2.15
CA LYS A 25 11.19 5.37 -1.29
C LYS A 25 9.95 4.98 -2.09
N GLY A 26 9.25 3.92 -1.66
CA GLY A 26 8.01 3.42 -2.28
C GLY A 26 8.19 2.76 -3.63
N SER A 27 9.43 2.40 -3.98
CA SER A 27 9.74 1.74 -5.24
C SER A 27 9.54 0.23 -5.17
N ILE A 28 9.46 -0.37 -6.35
CA ILE A 28 9.46 -1.83 -6.52
C ILE A 28 10.76 -2.42 -5.97
N TRP A 29 11.90 -1.74 -6.16
CA TRP A 29 13.19 -2.18 -5.63
C TRP A 29 13.15 -2.37 -4.11
N LYS A 30 12.66 -1.38 -3.37
CA LYS A 30 12.55 -1.50 -1.91
C LYS A 30 11.61 -2.64 -1.49
N ALA A 31 10.59 -2.95 -2.29
CA ALA A 31 9.60 -3.97 -1.99
C ALA A 31 10.07 -5.41 -2.31
N VAL A 32 11.00 -5.59 -3.26
CA VAL A 32 11.37 -6.91 -3.78
C VAL A 32 12.85 -7.25 -3.56
N VAL A 33 13.68 -6.29 -3.12
CA VAL A 33 15.13 -6.52 -2.99
C VAL A 33 15.48 -7.70 -2.09
N PHE A 34 14.73 -7.92 -1.01
CA PHE A 34 14.98 -9.02 -0.07
C PHE A 34 14.67 -10.37 -0.72
N GLU A 35 13.47 -10.51 -1.30
CA GLU A 35 13.01 -11.69 -2.02
C GLU A 35 13.91 -12.00 -3.22
N LEU A 36 14.30 -10.97 -3.98
CA LEU A 36 15.18 -11.09 -5.13
C LEU A 36 16.59 -11.55 -4.72
N THR A 37 17.10 -11.05 -3.58
CA THR A 37 18.41 -11.47 -3.06
C THR A 37 18.37 -12.94 -2.66
N ILE A 38 17.34 -13.38 -1.93
CA ILE A 38 17.16 -14.79 -1.56
C ILE A 38 17.03 -15.66 -2.81
N TRP A 39 16.18 -15.26 -3.76
CA TRP A 39 15.99 -16.00 -5.00
C TRP A 39 17.30 -16.13 -5.80
N SER A 40 18.07 -15.05 -5.89
CA SER A 40 19.35 -15.02 -6.59
C SER A 40 20.40 -15.91 -5.92
N LEU A 41 20.44 -15.91 -4.59
CA LEU A 41 21.35 -16.79 -3.82
C LEU A 41 20.99 -18.27 -3.99
N LEU A 42 19.70 -18.62 -3.92
CA LEU A 42 19.24 -19.99 -4.16
C LEU A 42 19.50 -20.44 -5.61
N TYR A 43 19.27 -19.55 -6.58
CA TYR A 43 19.57 -19.85 -7.97
C TYR A 43 21.08 -20.05 -8.18
N ALA A 44 21.90 -19.18 -7.59
CA ALA A 44 23.35 -19.30 -7.64
C ALA A 44 23.84 -20.59 -6.96
N SER A 45 23.28 -20.99 -5.82
CA SER A 45 23.66 -22.22 -5.13
C SER A 45 23.33 -23.45 -5.96
N VAL A 46 22.15 -23.50 -6.59
CA VAL A 46 21.77 -24.58 -7.52
C VAL A 46 22.68 -24.60 -8.75
N SER A 47 23.02 -23.42 -9.30
CA SER A 47 23.92 -23.29 -10.45
C SER A 47 25.34 -23.79 -10.13
N VAL A 48 25.88 -23.41 -8.96
CA VAL A 48 27.19 -23.89 -8.48
C VAL A 48 27.15 -25.40 -8.26
N PHE A 49 26.09 -25.93 -7.63
CA PHE A 49 25.92 -27.37 -7.42
C PHE A 49 25.92 -28.14 -8.74
N TYR A 50 25.18 -27.65 -9.76
CA TYR A 50 25.12 -28.27 -11.09
C TYR A 50 26.44 -28.18 -11.88
N ARG A 51 27.12 -27.03 -11.83
CA ARG A 51 28.33 -26.78 -12.64
C ARG A 51 29.59 -27.37 -12.03
N SER A 52 29.72 -27.34 -10.71
CA SER A 52 30.87 -27.87 -9.99
C SER A 52 31.06 -29.35 -10.31
N ASN A 53 32.28 -29.72 -10.69
CA ASN A 53 32.64 -31.11 -11.00
C ASN A 53 32.79 -31.97 -9.74
N TRP A 54 32.75 -31.36 -8.55
CA TRP A 54 32.84 -32.07 -7.27
C TRP A 54 31.50 -32.68 -6.81
N PHE A 55 30.35 -32.16 -7.24
CA PHE A 55 29.04 -32.56 -6.69
C PHE A 55 28.24 -33.52 -7.59
N LEU A 56 28.25 -33.31 -8.91
CA LEU A 56 27.39 -34.06 -9.83
C LEU A 56 28.21 -34.75 -10.92
N ASN A 57 28.00 -36.05 -11.09
CA ASN A 57 28.63 -36.84 -12.13
C ASN A 57 27.89 -36.67 -13.49
N ALA A 58 28.52 -37.02 -14.61
CA ALA A 58 27.98 -36.75 -15.95
C ALA A 58 26.58 -37.34 -16.20
N LYS A 59 26.28 -38.53 -15.66
CA LYS A 59 24.95 -39.15 -15.73
C LYS A 59 23.91 -38.38 -14.90
N GLN A 60 24.28 -37.91 -13.71
CA GLN A 60 23.38 -37.17 -12.82
C GLN A 60 23.07 -35.76 -13.38
N LYS A 61 24.03 -35.12 -14.05
CA LYS A 61 23.80 -33.84 -14.75
C LYS A 61 22.74 -33.98 -15.85
N ARG A 62 22.70 -35.10 -16.56
CA ARG A 62 21.63 -35.39 -17.55
C ARG A 62 20.27 -35.56 -16.87
N GLY A 63 20.21 -36.35 -15.79
CA GLY A 63 18.97 -36.51 -15.02
C GLY A 63 18.43 -35.19 -14.46
N PHE A 64 19.30 -34.33 -13.94
CA PHE A 64 18.91 -32.98 -13.48
C PHE A 64 18.36 -32.11 -14.62
N ALA A 65 18.96 -32.17 -15.81
CA ALA A 65 18.48 -31.43 -16.97
C ALA A 65 17.07 -31.89 -17.40
N GLU A 66 16.81 -33.20 -17.42
CA GLU A 66 15.48 -33.75 -17.70
C GLU A 66 14.42 -33.25 -16.71
N VAL A 67 14.75 -33.25 -15.41
CA VAL A 67 13.86 -32.71 -14.37
C VAL A 67 13.60 -31.21 -14.58
N ALA A 68 14.64 -30.43 -14.87
CA ALA A 68 14.48 -28.99 -15.14
C ALA A 68 13.61 -28.72 -16.38
N HIS A 69 13.78 -29.52 -17.44
CA HIS A 69 12.93 -29.46 -18.63
C HIS A 69 11.47 -29.82 -18.33
N LEU A 70 11.25 -30.85 -17.52
CA LEU A 70 9.91 -31.24 -17.08
C LEU A 70 9.24 -30.10 -16.28
N ILE A 71 9.93 -29.49 -15.32
CA ILE A 71 9.40 -28.36 -14.54
C ILE A 71 9.09 -27.17 -15.45
N ARG A 72 9.98 -26.82 -16.38
CA ARG A 72 9.77 -25.72 -17.32
C ARG A 72 8.51 -25.92 -18.18
N ARG A 73 8.28 -27.15 -18.67
CA ARG A 73 7.07 -27.47 -19.43
C ARG A 73 5.80 -27.26 -18.59
N HIS A 74 5.82 -27.65 -17.32
CA HIS A 74 4.68 -27.48 -16.43
C HIS A 74 4.43 -26.02 -16.04
N MET A 75 5.47 -25.21 -15.82
CA MET A 75 5.28 -23.79 -15.49
C MET A 75 4.59 -23.00 -16.61
N ASN A 76 4.86 -23.35 -17.87
CA ASN A 76 4.22 -22.70 -19.02
C ASN A 76 2.71 -23.01 -19.14
N LEU A 77 2.20 -24.04 -18.44
CA LEU A 77 0.78 -24.39 -18.45
C LEU A 77 -0.05 -23.45 -17.57
N PHE A 78 0.55 -22.82 -16.56
CA PHE A 78 -0.16 -21.96 -15.63
C PHE A 78 -0.17 -20.51 -16.11
N PRO A 79 -1.34 -19.90 -16.40
CA PRO A 79 -1.43 -18.50 -16.82
C PRO A 79 -1.34 -17.57 -15.60
N ILE A 80 -0.19 -17.56 -14.93
CA ILE A 80 0.04 -16.78 -13.70
C ILE A 80 -0.20 -15.28 -13.96
N THR A 81 0.24 -14.78 -15.12
CA THR A 81 0.06 -13.37 -15.52
C THR A 81 -1.40 -12.96 -15.56
N PHE A 82 -2.29 -13.86 -16.00
CA PHE A 82 -3.72 -13.59 -16.09
C PHE A 82 -4.37 -13.49 -14.70
N ILE A 83 -4.07 -14.45 -13.83
CA ILE A 83 -4.58 -14.46 -12.45
C ILE A 83 -4.07 -13.24 -11.68
N LEU A 84 -2.78 -12.92 -11.84
CA LEU A 84 -2.17 -11.74 -11.23
C LEU A 84 -2.85 -10.45 -11.72
N GLY A 85 -3.15 -10.34 -13.01
CA GLY A 85 -3.84 -9.18 -13.58
C GLY A 85 -5.20 -8.93 -12.95
N PHE A 86 -6.02 -9.99 -12.78
CA PHE A 86 -7.31 -9.86 -12.10
C PHE A 86 -7.17 -9.52 -10.63
N TYR A 87 -6.25 -10.20 -9.93
CA TYR A 87 -6.01 -9.96 -8.51
C TYR A 87 -5.59 -8.51 -8.25
N VAL A 88 -4.59 -8.02 -8.99
CA VAL A 88 -4.09 -6.64 -8.89
C VAL A 88 -5.20 -5.64 -9.20
N SER A 89 -6.00 -5.89 -10.25
CA SER A 89 -7.13 -5.03 -10.61
C SER A 89 -8.19 -4.95 -9.50
N ALA A 90 -8.53 -6.08 -8.89
CA ALA A 90 -9.48 -6.13 -7.77
C ALA A 90 -8.96 -5.40 -6.53
N VAL A 91 -7.68 -5.58 -6.18
CA VAL A 91 -7.04 -4.88 -5.06
C VAL A 91 -6.99 -3.37 -5.32
N ALA A 92 -6.58 -2.96 -6.53
CA ALA A 92 -6.53 -1.56 -6.92
C ALA A 92 -7.91 -0.89 -6.84
N LYS A 93 -8.96 -1.58 -7.32
CA LYS A 93 -10.34 -1.11 -7.22
C LYS A 93 -10.75 -0.86 -5.76
N ARG A 94 -10.55 -1.86 -4.89
CA ARG A 94 -10.86 -1.74 -3.45
C ARG A 94 -10.09 -0.60 -2.78
N TRP A 95 -8.83 -0.40 -3.16
CA TRP A 95 -8.01 0.69 -2.64
C TRP A 95 -8.54 2.07 -3.04
N VAL A 96 -8.93 2.25 -4.31
CA VAL A 96 -9.55 3.49 -4.78
C VAL A 96 -10.89 3.72 -4.10
N ASP A 97 -11.72 2.69 -3.97
CA ASP A 97 -13.02 2.79 -3.30
C ASP A 97 -12.86 3.18 -1.83
N MET A 98 -11.84 2.64 -1.14
CA MET A 98 -11.50 3.05 0.24
C MET A 98 -11.13 4.52 0.33
N ILE A 99 -10.37 5.07 -0.63
CA ILE A 99 -10.00 6.49 -0.65
C ILE A 99 -11.22 7.37 -0.93
N ARG A 100 -12.10 6.97 -1.87
CA ARG A 100 -13.32 7.72 -2.21
C ARG A 100 -14.32 7.74 -1.05
N ASN A 101 -14.39 6.66 -0.27
CA ASN A 101 -15.23 6.55 0.91
C ASN A 101 -14.60 7.16 2.17
N MET A 102 -13.43 7.79 2.06
CA MET A 102 -12.87 8.58 3.15
C MET A 102 -13.81 9.77 3.38
N GLY A 103 -14.54 9.78 4.49
CA GLY A 103 -15.46 10.86 4.82
C GLY A 103 -14.68 12.13 5.13
N TYR A 104 -14.56 13.05 4.17
CA TYR A 104 -14.01 14.39 4.41
C TYR A 104 -15.05 15.25 5.16
N VAL A 105 -14.59 16.06 6.14
CA VAL A 105 -15.48 16.90 6.97
C VAL A 105 -15.90 18.20 6.28
N ASP A 106 -15.18 18.61 5.24
CA ASP A 106 -15.22 19.94 4.65
C ASP A 106 -16.63 20.31 4.17
N ASN A 107 -17.28 19.42 3.41
CA ASN A 107 -18.63 19.64 2.90
C ASN A 107 -19.66 19.81 4.03
N LEU A 108 -19.53 19.02 5.09
CA LEU A 108 -20.44 19.09 6.22
C LEU A 108 -20.18 20.34 7.08
N ALA A 109 -18.91 20.72 7.25
CA ALA A 109 -18.54 21.94 7.96
C ALA A 109 -19.06 23.19 7.23
N LEU A 110 -18.96 23.23 5.89
CA LEU A 110 -19.54 24.28 5.06
C LEU A 110 -21.07 24.32 5.17
N LEU A 111 -21.73 23.15 5.20
CA LEU A 111 -23.17 23.06 5.39
C LEU A 111 -23.58 23.64 6.76
N ILE A 112 -22.93 23.20 7.83
CA ILE A 112 -23.17 23.68 9.20
C ILE A 112 -22.95 25.19 9.29
N GLY A 113 -21.90 25.71 8.65
CA GLY A 113 -21.58 27.14 8.61
C GLY A 113 -22.66 27.99 7.94
N ASN A 114 -23.28 27.48 6.86
CA ASN A 114 -24.32 28.20 6.12
C ASN A 114 -25.71 28.09 6.73
N TYR A 115 -26.06 26.92 7.30
CA TYR A 115 -27.40 26.69 7.85
C TYR A 115 -27.58 27.28 9.25
N ILE A 116 -26.53 27.28 10.09
CA ILE A 116 -26.60 27.83 11.44
C ILE A 116 -26.20 29.30 11.41
N ARG A 117 -27.21 30.15 11.26
CA ARG A 117 -27.07 31.62 11.26
C ARG A 117 -26.88 32.15 12.68
N GLY A 118 -26.34 33.36 12.79
CA GLY A 118 -26.13 34.06 14.06
C GLY A 118 -24.65 34.26 14.40
N GLU A 119 -24.34 35.48 14.84
CA GLU A 119 -23.00 35.90 15.30
C GLU A 119 -22.83 35.75 16.82
N ASP A 120 -23.92 35.45 17.53
CA ASP A 120 -23.92 35.24 18.97
C ASP A 120 -22.99 34.10 19.39
N GLU A 121 -22.48 34.20 20.62
CA GLU A 121 -21.62 33.18 21.20
C GLU A 121 -22.26 31.79 21.18
N TYR A 122 -23.57 31.72 21.44
CA TYR A 122 -24.32 30.46 21.40
C TYR A 122 -24.28 29.80 20.00
N ALA A 123 -24.56 30.55 18.95
CA ALA A 123 -24.53 30.04 17.57
C ALA A 123 -23.11 29.61 17.17
N ARG A 124 -22.08 30.34 17.61
CA ARG A 124 -20.67 29.98 17.43
C ARG A 124 -20.33 28.67 18.14
N LEU A 125 -20.76 28.49 19.39
CA LEU A 125 -20.53 27.27 20.17
C LEU A 125 -21.25 26.07 19.53
N MET A 126 -22.47 26.26 19.04
CA MET A 126 -23.24 25.23 18.36
C MET A 126 -22.56 24.74 17.08
N ARG A 127 -22.12 25.64 16.19
CA ARG A 127 -21.35 25.28 14.99
C ARG A 127 -20.09 24.48 15.34
N ARG A 128 -19.34 24.93 16.34
CA ARG A 128 -18.12 24.25 16.81
C ARG A 128 -18.41 22.87 17.42
N ALA A 129 -19.50 22.72 18.17
CA ALA A 129 -19.88 21.44 18.76
C ALA A 129 -20.26 20.42 17.69
N MET A 130 -21.06 20.82 16.69
CA MET A 130 -21.48 19.93 15.61
C MET A 130 -20.30 19.44 14.76
N VAL A 131 -19.39 20.34 14.37
CA VAL A 131 -18.17 19.94 13.63
C VAL A 131 -17.28 19.02 14.48
N ARG A 132 -17.17 19.27 15.78
CA ARG A 132 -16.39 18.42 16.70
C ARG A 132 -16.97 17.01 16.83
N TRP A 133 -18.30 16.87 16.92
CA TRP A 133 -18.95 15.56 16.96
C TRP A 133 -18.73 14.75 15.67
N VAL A 134 -18.66 15.42 14.53
CA VAL A 134 -18.35 14.77 13.24
C VAL A 134 -16.89 14.34 13.20
N CYS A 135 -15.96 15.18 13.66
CA CYS A 135 -14.56 14.78 13.79
C CYS A 135 -14.38 13.61 14.77
N LEU A 136 -15.15 13.60 15.85
CA LEU A 136 -15.15 12.53 16.83
C LEU A 136 -15.61 11.20 16.21
N SER A 137 -16.72 11.19 15.46
CA SER A 137 -17.20 9.96 14.81
C SER A 137 -16.16 9.39 13.84
N GLN A 138 -15.47 10.26 13.08
CA GLN A 138 -14.37 9.85 12.20
C GLN A 138 -13.20 9.24 12.97
N VAL A 139 -12.78 9.87 14.07
CA VAL A 139 -11.67 9.36 14.89
C VAL A 139 -12.01 7.99 15.47
N LEU A 140 -13.24 7.79 15.93
CA LEU A 140 -13.68 6.49 16.46
C LEU A 140 -13.61 5.40 15.38
N VAL A 141 -14.17 5.65 14.20
CA VAL A 141 -14.14 4.69 13.07
C VAL A 141 -12.69 4.44 12.60
N TYR A 142 -11.89 5.48 12.42
CA TYR A 142 -10.52 5.33 11.95
C TYR A 142 -9.59 4.71 12.98
N ARG A 143 -9.87 4.84 14.28
CA ARG A 143 -9.14 4.11 15.34
C ARG A 143 -9.31 2.60 15.20
N ASP A 144 -10.43 2.13 14.66
CA ASP A 144 -10.70 0.71 14.50
C ASP A 144 -10.10 0.12 13.23
N ILE A 145 -10.00 0.91 12.17
CA ILE A 145 -9.51 0.45 10.86
C ILE A 145 -8.01 0.75 10.68
N ASN A 146 -7.50 1.85 11.24
CA ASN A 146 -6.15 2.34 10.99
C ASN A 146 -5.25 2.24 12.24
N ILE A 147 -4.18 1.45 12.13
CA ILE A 147 -3.19 1.25 13.20
C ILE A 147 -2.49 2.55 13.61
N GLY A 148 -2.23 3.46 12.67
CA GLY A 148 -1.62 4.77 12.96
C GLY A 148 -2.53 5.65 13.82
N VAL A 149 -3.84 5.67 13.52
CA VAL A 149 -4.84 6.37 14.33
C VAL A 149 -5.00 5.70 15.69
N ARG A 150 -5.00 4.36 15.75
CA ARG A 150 -5.01 3.61 17.02
C ARG A 150 -3.79 3.89 17.89
N LYS A 151 -2.60 4.02 17.31
CA LYS A 151 -1.39 4.39 18.04
C LYS A 151 -1.44 5.82 18.58
N ARG A 152 -2.08 6.74 17.84
CA ARG A 152 -2.27 8.13 18.28
C ARG A 152 -3.34 8.26 19.37
N PHE A 153 -4.42 7.49 19.26
CA PHE A 153 -5.54 7.49 20.19
C PHE A 153 -5.80 6.09 20.77
N PRO A 154 -4.93 5.57 21.64
CA PRO A 154 -5.04 4.19 22.14
C PRO A 154 -6.24 3.96 23.06
N THR A 155 -6.61 4.97 23.85
CA THR A 155 -7.70 4.90 24.85
C THR A 155 -8.73 5.99 24.63
N LEU A 156 -9.94 5.85 25.19
CA LEU A 156 -10.92 6.93 25.18
C LEU A 156 -10.39 8.20 25.89
N GLU A 157 -9.62 8.05 26.96
CA GLU A 157 -8.96 9.18 27.64
C GLU A 157 -8.04 9.97 26.72
N SER A 158 -7.34 9.31 25.79
CA SER A 158 -6.49 10.03 24.83
C SER A 158 -7.30 10.90 23.86
N ILE A 159 -8.54 10.53 23.58
CA ILE A 159 -9.49 11.29 22.77
C ILE A 159 -10.05 12.48 23.57
N VAL A 160 -10.35 12.27 24.85
CA VAL A 160 -10.75 13.35 25.79
C VAL A 160 -9.63 14.37 25.93
N LYS A 161 -8.39 13.93 26.18
CA LYS A 161 -7.19 14.80 26.25
C LYS A 161 -6.93 15.57 24.96
N ALA A 162 -7.33 15.03 23.81
CA ALA A 162 -7.24 15.70 22.52
C ALA A 162 -8.35 16.73 22.27
N GLY A 163 -9.30 16.89 23.21
CA GLY A 163 -10.39 17.86 23.11
C GLY A 163 -11.50 17.47 22.12
N LEU A 164 -11.57 16.20 21.70
CA LEU A 164 -12.61 15.70 20.79
C LEU A 164 -13.88 15.27 21.54
N ILE A 165 -13.71 14.81 22.79
CA ILE A 165 -14.78 14.52 23.75
C ILE A 165 -14.62 15.49 24.92
N ALA A 166 -15.73 16.07 25.38
CA ALA A 166 -15.77 16.89 26.60
C ALA A 166 -15.98 15.99 27.82
#